data_AF-A0A6A5SP02-F1
#
_entry.id   AF-A0A6A5SP02-F1
#
_cell.length_a   1.000
_cell.length_b   1.000
_cell.length_c   1.000
_cell.angle_alpha   90.00
_cell.angle_beta   90.00
_cell.angle_gamma   90.00
#
_symmetry.space_group_name_H-M   'P 1'
#
loop_
_entity.id
_entity.type
_entity.pdbx_description
1 polymer ?
#
loop_
_entity_poly.entity_id
_entity_poly.type
_entity_poly.pdbx_seq_one_letter_code
_entity_poly.pdbx_strand_id
1 'polypeptide(L)'
;MDKASRALAEDLPEGIPNTLAARAAHTNVPLTTLSHRRRGRRSIEAKADSQRYLTPHEANAVVEFLLQQKAFGQPVRMKHMPSIAFSATRNRPLADRPLKPPGPNWAKAFERHRPELVAKKNRPQDWNR
;
A
#
# COMPACT_ATOMS: atom_id res chain seq x y z
N MET A 1 6.90 -9.43 -6.91
CA MET A 1 8.32 -9.29 -7.31
C MET A 1 8.38 -8.20 -8.39
N ASP A 2 9.16 -7.14 -8.19
CA ASP A 2 9.23 -6.02 -9.14
C ASP A 2 10.04 -6.38 -10.40
N LYS A 3 9.82 -5.64 -11.50
CA LYS A 3 10.42 -5.91 -12.83
C LYS A 3 11.94 -6.13 -12.77
N ALA A 4 12.66 -5.34 -11.98
CA ALA A 4 14.10 -5.43 -11.86
C ALA A 4 14.58 -6.66 -11.07
N SER A 5 13.79 -7.12 -10.08
CA SER A 5 14.07 -8.37 -9.37
C SER A 5 13.78 -9.59 -10.25
N ARG A 6 12.71 -9.55 -11.06
CA ARG A 6 12.43 -10.59 -12.07
C ARG A 6 13.54 -10.68 -13.11
N ALA A 7 14.01 -9.53 -13.62
CA ALA A 7 15.13 -9.44 -14.54
C ALA A 7 16.46 -9.99 -14.01
N LEU A 8 16.62 -10.13 -12.68
CA LEU A 8 17.76 -10.79 -12.06
C LEU A 8 17.55 -12.29 -11.85
N ALA A 9 16.30 -12.73 -11.73
CA ALA A 9 15.92 -14.12 -11.46
C ALA A 9 15.70 -14.94 -12.74
N GLU A 10 15.26 -14.30 -13.82
CA GLU A 10 15.05 -14.95 -15.13
C GLU A 10 16.39 -15.33 -15.77
N ASP A 11 16.40 -16.50 -16.40
CA ASP A 11 17.52 -16.98 -17.22
C ASP A 11 17.59 -16.18 -18.52
N LEU A 12 18.81 -15.94 -18.99
CA LEU A 12 19.05 -15.25 -20.24
C LEU A 12 19.05 -16.26 -21.40
N PRO A 13 18.59 -15.84 -22.60
CA PRO A 13 18.73 -16.62 -23.82
C PRO A 13 20.18 -17.05 -24.08
N GLU A 14 20.33 -18.23 -24.67
CA GLU A 14 21.63 -18.79 -25.04
C GLU A 14 22.36 -17.83 -26.01
N GLY A 15 23.61 -17.48 -25.68
CA GLY A 15 24.41 -16.49 -26.42
C GLY A 15 24.46 -15.09 -25.80
N ILE A 16 23.63 -14.78 -24.80
CA ILE A 16 23.73 -13.51 -24.05
C ILE A 16 24.60 -13.70 -22.80
N PRO A 17 25.68 -12.91 -22.61
CA PRO A 17 26.53 -13.06 -21.44
C PRO A 17 25.77 -12.70 -20.16
N ASN A 18 25.95 -13.47 -19.08
CA ASN A 18 25.27 -13.24 -17.80
C ASN A 18 25.88 -12.08 -17.00
N THR A 19 25.88 -10.89 -17.60
CA THR A 19 26.34 -9.63 -17.01
C THR A 19 25.15 -8.69 -16.78
N LEU A 20 25.28 -7.77 -15.82
CA LEU A 20 24.22 -6.79 -15.55
C LEU A 20 23.94 -5.88 -16.75
N ALA A 21 24.96 -5.57 -17.56
CA ALA A 21 24.82 -4.74 -18.76
C ALA A 21 23.98 -5.44 -19.84
N ALA A 22 24.27 -6.72 -20.11
CA ALA A 22 23.51 -7.52 -21.06
C ALA A 22 22.06 -7.76 -20.57
N ARG A 23 21.85 -8.01 -19.27
CA ARG A 23 20.51 -8.08 -18.67
C ARG A 23 19.75 -6.77 -18.80
N ALA A 24 20.41 -5.63 -18.59
CA ALA A 24 19.79 -4.31 -18.73
C ALA A 24 19.30 -4.06 -20.16
N ALA A 25 20.13 -4.40 -21.16
CA ALA A 25 19.78 -4.29 -22.57
C ALA A 25 18.60 -5.21 -22.95
N HIS A 26 18.61 -6.46 -22.49
CA HIS A 26 17.56 -7.44 -22.79
C HIS A 26 16.21 -7.11 -22.13
N THR A 27 16.22 -6.74 -20.84
CA THR A 27 14.99 -6.55 -20.06
C THR A 27 14.45 -5.11 -20.10
N ASN A 28 15.18 -4.21 -20.76
CA ASN A 28 14.91 -2.77 -20.78
C ASN A 28 14.70 -2.22 -19.36
N VAL A 29 15.63 -2.59 -18.46
CA VAL A 29 15.72 -2.09 -17.08
C VAL A 29 17.06 -1.41 -16.92
N PRO A 30 17.13 -0.17 -16.39
CA PRO A 30 18.40 0.52 -16.23
C PRO A 30 19.43 -0.29 -15.43
N LEU A 31 20.67 -0.29 -15.89
CA LEU A 31 21.79 -0.99 -15.24
C LEU A 31 21.93 -0.62 -13.76
N THR A 32 21.75 0.67 -13.44
CA THR A 32 21.81 1.17 -12.06
C THR A 32 20.71 0.59 -11.19
N THR A 33 19.50 0.41 -11.72
CA THR A 33 18.38 -0.23 -11.02
C THR A 33 18.69 -1.70 -10.73
N LEU A 34 19.24 -2.45 -11.70
CA LEU A 34 19.64 -3.85 -11.49
C LEU A 34 20.77 -3.96 -10.46
N SER A 35 21.78 -3.09 -10.54
CA SER A 35 22.87 -3.05 -9.55
C SER A 35 22.35 -2.76 -8.14
N HIS A 36 21.40 -1.83 -7.98
CA HIS A 36 20.78 -1.56 -6.68
C HIS A 36 20.00 -2.77 -6.16
N ARG A 37 19.24 -3.46 -7.01
CA ARG A 37 18.49 -4.67 -6.63
C ARG A 37 19.40 -5.82 -6.23
N ARG A 38 20.47 -6.08 -6.98
CA ARG A 38 21.49 -7.09 -6.64
C ARG A 38 22.16 -6.81 -5.30
N ARG A 39 22.31 -5.54 -4.92
CA ARG A 39 22.81 -5.11 -3.60
C ARG A 39 21.73 -5.11 -2.50
N GLY A 40 20.54 -5.65 -2.76
CA GLY A 40 19.47 -5.77 -1.78
C GLY A 40 18.61 -4.51 -1.55
N ARG A 41 18.77 -3.46 -2.36
CA ARG A 41 17.92 -2.27 -2.24
C ARG A 41 16.49 -2.60 -2.70
N ARG A 42 15.53 -2.46 -1.80
CA ARG A 42 14.10 -2.67 -2.05
C ARG A 42 13.56 -1.72 -3.13
N SER A 43 12.51 -2.11 -3.82
CA SER A 43 11.79 -1.20 -4.72
C SER A 43 11.08 -0.09 -3.96
N ILE A 44 10.76 1.00 -4.65
CA ILE A 44 10.02 2.12 -4.06
C ILE A 44 8.64 1.61 -3.62
N GLU A 45 7.99 0.79 -4.44
CA GLU A 45 6.72 0.12 -4.13
C GLU A 45 6.84 -0.80 -2.92
N ALA A 46 7.83 -1.69 -2.89
CA ALA A 46 8.05 -2.60 -1.76
C ALA A 46 8.37 -1.83 -0.47
N LYS A 47 9.10 -0.71 -0.59
CA LYS A 47 9.33 0.20 0.54
C LYS A 47 8.01 0.82 1.00
N ALA A 48 7.21 1.37 0.07
CA ALA A 48 5.92 1.97 0.39
C ALA A 48 4.97 0.96 1.06
N ASP A 49 4.94 -0.28 0.56
CA ASP A 49 4.14 -1.37 1.13
C ASP A 49 4.60 -1.72 2.56
N SER A 50 5.91 -1.81 2.80
CA SER A 50 6.46 -2.03 4.14
C SER A 50 6.21 -0.85 5.10
N GLN A 51 5.95 0.34 4.58
CA GLN A 51 5.66 1.54 5.36
C GLN A 51 4.15 1.74 5.59
N ARG A 52 3.29 0.84 5.08
CA ARG A 52 1.85 0.91 5.34
C ARG A 52 1.59 0.65 6.81
N TYR A 53 0.77 1.51 7.40
CA TYR A 53 0.35 1.37 8.79
C TYR A 53 -0.53 0.12 9.00
N LEU A 54 -1.44 -0.14 8.06
CA LEU A 54 -2.33 -1.29 8.05
C LEU A 54 -1.82 -2.37 7.09
N THR A 55 -2.00 -3.63 7.48
CA THR A 55 -1.85 -4.74 6.54
C THR A 55 -2.97 -4.68 5.48
N PRO A 56 -2.81 -5.31 4.31
CA PRO A 56 -3.85 -5.31 3.29
C PRO A 56 -5.20 -5.80 3.80
N HIS A 57 -5.21 -6.83 4.67
CA HIS A 57 -6.42 -7.38 5.26
C HIS A 57 -7.09 -6.39 6.23
N GLU A 58 -6.32 -5.77 7.13
CA GLU A 58 -6.86 -4.75 8.04
C GLU A 58 -7.39 -3.53 7.30
N ALA A 59 -6.67 -3.10 6.25
CA ALA A 59 -7.11 -2.01 5.42
C ALA A 59 -8.45 -2.33 4.74
N ASN A 60 -8.66 -3.56 4.29
CA ASN A 60 -9.94 -3.99 3.72
C ASN A 60 -11.05 -4.01 4.78
N ALA A 61 -10.80 -4.56 5.97
CA ALA A 61 -11.78 -4.56 7.06
C ALA A 61 -12.20 -3.13 7.47
N VAL A 62 -11.25 -2.19 7.51
CA VAL A 62 -11.56 -0.76 7.75
C VAL A 62 -12.43 -0.19 6.62
N VAL A 63 -12.14 -0.50 5.36
CA VAL A 63 -12.96 -0.04 4.22
C VAL A 63 -14.37 -0.61 4.28
N GLU A 64 -14.52 -1.91 4.52
CA GLU A 64 -15.82 -2.58 4.66
C GLU A 64 -16.65 -1.96 5.78
N PHE A 65 -16.05 -1.74 6.94
CA PHE A 65 -16.70 -1.04 8.06
C PHE A 65 -17.20 0.36 7.65
N LEU A 66 -16.36 1.16 6.97
CA LEU A 66 -16.74 2.50 6.54
C LEU A 66 -17.88 2.48 5.51
N LEU A 67 -17.86 1.50 4.60
CA LEU A 67 -18.93 1.31 3.61
C LEU A 67 -20.24 0.88 4.29
N GLN A 68 -20.17 0.02 5.29
CA GLN A 68 -21.32 -0.41 6.08
C GLN A 68 -21.92 0.76 6.88
N GLN A 69 -21.09 1.54 7.58
CA GLN A 69 -21.53 2.74 8.29
C GLN A 69 -22.23 3.73 7.35
N LYS A 70 -21.69 3.90 6.13
CA LYS A 70 -22.35 4.71 5.10
C LYS A 70 -23.69 4.11 4.67
N ALA A 71 -23.79 2.80 4.47
CA ALA A 71 -25.04 2.13 4.10
C ALA A 71 -26.13 2.32 5.17
N PHE A 72 -25.74 2.38 6.45
CA PHE A 72 -26.63 2.72 7.56
C PHE A 72 -26.95 4.22 7.69
N GLY A 73 -26.50 5.06 6.74
CA GLY A 73 -26.75 6.50 6.74
C GLY A 73 -25.91 7.28 7.76
N GLN A 74 -24.87 6.65 8.32
CA GLN A 74 -23.97 7.27 9.31
C GLN A 74 -22.53 7.32 8.77
N PRO A 75 -22.22 8.19 7.80
CA PRO A 75 -20.87 8.30 7.27
C PRO A 75 -19.88 8.73 8.37
N VAL A 76 -18.79 7.98 8.48
CA VAL A 76 -17.74 8.25 9.45
C VAL A 76 -16.95 9.50 9.03
N ARG A 77 -16.81 10.46 9.95
CA ARG A 77 -16.00 11.67 9.72
C ARG A 77 -14.51 11.30 9.66
N MET A 78 -13.77 11.94 8.76
CA MET A 78 -12.33 11.70 8.54
C MET A 78 -11.48 11.76 9.82
N LYS A 79 -11.85 12.62 10.78
CA LYS A 79 -11.16 12.75 12.08
C LYS A 79 -11.13 11.45 12.91
N HIS A 80 -12.08 10.54 12.70
CA HIS A 80 -12.16 9.27 13.42
C HIS A 80 -11.41 8.12 12.72
N MET A 81 -10.97 8.31 11.47
CA MET A 81 -10.26 7.31 10.69
C MET A 81 -8.99 6.79 11.39
N PRO A 82 -8.12 7.64 11.98
CA PRO A 82 -6.93 7.15 12.67
C PRO A 82 -7.27 6.24 13.86
N SER A 83 -8.29 6.57 14.63
CA SER A 83 -8.74 5.77 15.78
C SER A 83 -9.32 4.43 15.35
N ILE A 84 -10.08 4.39 14.25
CA ILE A 84 -10.62 3.14 13.69
C ILE A 84 -9.48 2.26 13.17
N ALA A 85 -8.54 2.84 12.42
CA ALA A 85 -7.36 2.12 11.94
C ALA A 85 -6.53 1.56 13.10
N PHE A 86 -6.33 2.34 14.18
CA PHE A 86 -5.65 1.87 15.38
C PHE A 86 -6.38 0.69 16.04
N SER A 87 -7.71 0.77 16.16
CA SER A 87 -8.52 -0.33 16.68
C SER A 87 -8.41 -1.60 15.83
N ALA A 88 -8.33 -1.48 14.49
CA ALA A 88 -8.15 -2.62 13.59
C ALA A 88 -6.84 -3.37 13.85
N THR A 89 -5.77 -2.69 14.28
CA THR A 89 -4.49 -3.32 14.62
C THR A 89 -4.47 -4.06 15.96
N ARG A 90 -5.54 -3.99 16.76
CA ARG A 90 -5.59 -4.65 18.07
C ARG A 90 -5.54 -6.18 17.97
N ASN A 91 -5.99 -6.74 16.85
CA ASN A 91 -5.96 -8.19 16.61
C ASN A 91 -4.55 -8.71 16.31
N ARG A 92 -3.55 -7.83 16.17
CA ARG A 92 -2.15 -8.24 16.00
C ARG A 92 -1.55 -8.81 17.30
N PRO A 93 -0.54 -9.67 17.20
CA PRO A 93 0.34 -10.03 18.32
C PRO A 93 0.91 -8.78 18.97
N LEU A 94 1.22 -8.86 20.28
CA LEU A 94 1.70 -7.71 21.05
C LEU A 94 2.99 -7.09 20.45
N ALA A 95 3.85 -7.91 19.85
CA ALA A 95 5.10 -7.48 19.22
C ALA A 95 4.88 -6.60 17.98
N ASP A 96 3.81 -6.83 17.21
CA ASP A 96 3.53 -6.16 15.93
C ASP A 96 2.48 -5.04 16.06
N ARG A 97 1.97 -4.82 17.27
CA ARG A 97 0.94 -3.83 17.55
C ARG A 97 1.57 -2.44 17.62
N PRO A 98 1.08 -1.47 16.83
CA PRO A 98 1.53 -0.09 16.96
C PRO A 98 1.14 0.46 18.35
N LEU A 99 2.01 1.29 18.93
CA LEU A 99 1.76 1.94 20.23
C LEU A 99 0.87 3.19 20.11
N LYS A 100 0.82 3.78 18.91
CA LYS A 100 0.13 5.05 18.65
C LYS A 100 -0.74 4.95 17.40
N PRO A 101 -1.87 5.67 17.36
CA PRO A 101 -2.65 5.82 16.14
C PRO A 101 -1.83 6.49 15.04
N PRO A 102 -2.22 6.31 13.78
CA PRO A 102 -1.52 6.96 12.68
C PRO A 102 -1.69 8.48 12.73
N GLY A 103 -0.73 9.21 12.16
CA GLY A 103 -0.69 10.67 12.22
C GLY A 103 -1.84 11.37 11.47
N PRO A 104 -1.99 12.69 11.64
CA PRO A 104 -3.14 13.46 11.13
C PRO A 104 -3.30 13.41 9.61
N ASN A 105 -2.21 13.35 8.85
CA ASN A 105 -2.24 13.27 7.39
C ASN A 105 -2.50 11.86 6.83
N TRP A 106 -2.47 10.84 7.70
CA TRP A 106 -2.60 9.45 7.27
C TRP A 106 -3.97 9.16 6.66
N ALA A 107 -5.04 9.70 7.24
CA ALA A 107 -6.40 9.43 6.76
C ALA A 107 -6.60 9.92 5.31
N LYS A 108 -6.02 11.09 4.97
CA LYS A 108 -6.04 11.64 3.61
C LYS A 108 -5.18 10.82 2.64
N ALA A 109 -4.02 10.32 3.09
CA ALA A 109 -3.19 9.43 2.29
C ALA A 109 -3.89 8.08 2.06
N PHE A 110 -4.50 7.49 3.08
CA PHE A 110 -5.27 6.25 3.01
C PHE A 110 -6.42 6.35 2.01
N GLU A 111 -7.14 7.48 2.03
CA GLU A 111 -8.20 7.74 1.07
C GLU A 111 -7.70 7.78 -0.38
N ARG A 112 -6.55 8.42 -0.65
CA ARG A 112 -5.95 8.45 -1.99
C ARG A 112 -5.58 7.07 -2.51
N HIS A 113 -5.18 6.16 -1.62
CA HIS A 113 -4.84 4.78 -1.97
C HIS A 113 -6.07 3.87 -2.11
N ARG A 114 -7.27 4.32 -1.72
CA ARG A 114 -8.52 3.55 -1.73
C ARG A 114 -9.62 4.32 -2.45
N PRO A 115 -9.64 4.28 -3.80
CA PRO A 115 -10.60 5.05 -4.60
C PRO A 115 -12.07 4.68 -4.32
N GLU A 116 -12.33 3.48 -3.77
CA GLU A 116 -13.63 3.03 -3.27
C GLU A 116 -14.26 3.98 -2.24
N LEU A 117 -13.42 4.66 -1.44
CA LEU A 117 -13.85 5.67 -0.47
C LEU A 117 -14.12 7.03 -1.13
N VAL A 118 -13.35 7.37 -2.18
CA VAL A 118 -13.44 8.65 -2.91
C VAL A 118 -14.68 8.71 -3.81
N ALA A 119 -14.99 7.62 -4.51
CA ALA A 119 -16.08 7.51 -5.49
C ALA A 119 -17.49 7.78 -4.89
N LYS A 120 -17.57 7.93 -3.57
CA LYS A 120 -18.80 8.00 -2.80
C LYS A 120 -18.96 9.30 -2.00
N LYS A 121 -18.10 10.31 -2.20
CA LYS A 121 -18.15 11.63 -1.51
C LYS A 121 -19.27 12.58 -1.97
N ASN A 122 -19.91 12.31 -3.09
CA ASN A 122 -20.94 13.20 -3.64
C ASN A 122 -22.33 12.81 -3.13
N ARG A 123 -22.66 13.25 -1.91
CA ARG A 123 -24.00 13.70 -1.52
C ARG A 123 -23.88 14.33 -0.13
N PRO A 124 -24.24 15.62 0.03
CA PRO A 124 -24.46 16.20 1.35
C PRO A 124 -25.43 15.29 2.12
N GLN A 125 -25.12 15.00 3.39
CA GLN A 125 -26.10 14.43 4.30
C GLN A 125 -27.27 15.41 4.35
N ASP A 126 -28.46 15.00 3.93
CA ASP A 126 -29.65 15.84 4.05
C ASP A 126 -30.00 15.94 5.54
N TRP A 127 -29.91 17.16 6.09
CA TRP A 127 -30.07 17.44 7.52
C TRP A 127 -31.54 17.60 7.93
N ASN A 128 -32.49 17.44 7.00
CA ASN A 128 -33.91 17.43 7.30
C ASN A 128 -34.41 16.00 7.59
N ARG A 129 -34.05 15.48 8.78
CA ARG A 129 -34.68 14.29 9.37
C ARG A 129 -35.12 14.55 10.78
#